data_AF-A0A2D8ESX8-F1
#
_entry.id   AF-A0A2D8ESX8-F1
#
_cell.length_a   1.000
_cell.length_b   1.000
_cell.length_c   1.000
_cell.angle_alpha   90.00
_cell.angle_beta   90.00
_cell.angle_gamma   90.00
#
_symmetry.space_group_name_H-M   'P 1'
#
loop_
_entity.id
_entity.type
_entity.pdbx_description
1 polymer ?
#
loop_
_entity_poly.entity_id
_entity_poly.type
_entity_poly.pdbx_seq_one_letter_code
_entity_poly.pdbx_strand_id
1 'polypeptide(L)'
;MALKSKELRTIDDLTPKQKKFVDILVANWGEITKAEACKRAGYEAKNDKNFSDIGSRLTVRRHNPHVVKYLDQQLEKAKAKYEKDRLRRYKRLEKYADAAYSDKQYASAINAEFRSGQLAGLYVDKKEVKVSGLEGMSRAELEKKLAELSNKIDGFNAKTIEVEPETKELSQK
;
A
#
# COMPACT_ATOMS: atom_id res chain seq x y z
N MET A 1 10.84 26.84 -34.47
CA MET A 1 11.75 25.70 -34.21
C MET A 1 10.97 24.41 -34.38
N ALA A 2 11.43 23.48 -35.20
CA ALA A 2 10.80 22.17 -35.33
C ALA A 2 10.88 21.41 -34.01
N LEU A 3 9.77 20.81 -33.57
CA LEU A 3 9.74 20.00 -32.36
C LEU A 3 10.59 18.75 -32.55
N LYS A 4 11.50 18.46 -31.61
CA LYS A 4 12.27 17.21 -31.57
C LYS A 4 11.35 15.99 -31.62
N SER A 5 11.86 14.87 -32.14
CA SER A 5 11.18 13.58 -32.08
C SER A 5 10.79 13.28 -30.64
N LYS A 6 9.65 12.60 -30.43
CA LYS A 6 9.09 12.39 -29.08
C LYS A 6 10.09 11.74 -28.13
N GLU A 7 10.90 10.81 -28.64
CA GLU A 7 11.93 10.08 -27.89
C GLU A 7 13.08 10.98 -27.42
N LEU A 8 13.41 12.02 -28.18
CA LEU A 8 14.50 12.95 -27.88
C LEU A 8 14.05 14.16 -27.04
N ARG A 9 12.76 14.23 -26.65
CA ARG A 9 12.26 15.35 -25.84
C ARG A 9 12.76 15.26 -24.42
N THR A 10 13.22 16.41 -23.94
CA THR A 10 13.80 16.60 -22.61
C THR A 10 12.94 17.57 -21.80
N ILE A 11 13.32 17.82 -20.55
CA ILE A 11 12.56 18.68 -19.63
C ILE A 11 12.48 20.13 -20.16
N ASP A 12 13.45 20.55 -20.95
CA ASP A 12 13.48 21.89 -21.56
C ASP A 12 12.38 22.07 -22.62
N ASP A 13 11.86 20.96 -23.16
CA ASP A 13 10.79 20.95 -24.17
C ASP A 13 9.38 20.95 -23.52
N LEU A 14 9.26 21.20 -22.20
CA LEU A 14 7.97 21.27 -21.50
C LEU A 14 7.21 22.54 -21.88
N THR A 15 5.95 22.38 -22.28
CA THR A 15 5.07 23.53 -22.44
C THR A 15 4.62 24.08 -21.07
N PRO A 16 4.29 25.39 -20.96
CA PRO A 16 3.80 25.97 -19.70
C PRO A 16 2.55 25.26 -19.15
N LYS A 17 1.65 24.80 -20.04
CA LYS A 17 0.46 24.02 -19.65
C LYS A 17 0.82 22.63 -19.10
N GLN A 18 1.79 21.94 -19.70
CA GLN A 18 2.29 20.65 -19.21
C GLN A 18 2.97 20.79 -17.84
N LYS A 19 3.75 21.85 -17.65
CA LYS A 19 4.38 22.16 -16.37
C LYS A 19 3.33 22.38 -15.28
N LYS A 20 2.36 23.28 -15.53
CA LYS A 20 1.24 23.55 -14.60
C LYS A 20 0.46 22.28 -14.24
N PHE A 21 0.18 21.42 -15.22
CA PHE A 21 -0.49 20.14 -14.97
C PHE A 21 0.28 19.27 -13.97
N VAL A 22 1.58 19.09 -14.18
CA VAL A 22 2.41 18.29 -13.26
C VAL A 22 2.51 18.94 -11.89
N ASP A 23 2.73 20.26 -11.82
CA ASP A 23 2.87 20.97 -10.54
C ASP A 23 1.57 20.86 -9.70
N ILE A 24 0.40 21.02 -10.33
CA ILE A 24 -0.91 20.87 -9.67
C ILE A 24 -1.14 19.43 -9.21
N LEU A 25 -0.79 18.45 -10.05
CA LEU A 25 -0.95 17.04 -9.76
C LEU A 25 -0.08 16.60 -8.57
N VAL A 26 1.18 17.05 -8.52
CA VAL A 26 2.11 16.70 -7.43
C VAL A 26 1.76 17.43 -6.14
N ALA A 27 1.28 18.67 -6.21
CA ALA A 27 0.86 19.42 -5.02
C ALA A 27 -0.33 18.77 -4.29
N ASN A 28 -1.25 18.15 -5.03
CA ASN A 28 -2.47 17.52 -4.51
C ASN A 28 -2.45 16.00 -4.73
N TRP A 29 -1.29 15.38 -4.58
CA TRP A 29 -1.08 13.97 -4.94
C TRP A 29 -1.98 13.05 -4.11
N GLY A 30 -2.89 12.33 -4.79
CA GLY A 30 -3.85 11.42 -4.16
C GLY A 30 -5.18 12.08 -3.74
N GLU A 31 -5.26 13.41 -3.73
CA GLU A 31 -6.49 14.15 -3.42
C GLU A 31 -7.31 14.47 -4.66
N ILE A 32 -6.65 14.75 -5.79
CA ILE A 32 -7.32 15.09 -7.06
C ILE A 32 -7.05 14.06 -8.13
N THR A 33 -7.99 13.95 -9.07
CA THR A 33 -7.82 13.12 -10.26
C THR A 33 -6.96 13.81 -11.32
N LYS A 34 -6.38 13.02 -12.25
CA LYS A 34 -5.66 13.57 -13.43
C LYS A 34 -6.57 14.48 -14.27
N ALA A 35 -7.87 14.19 -14.33
CA ALA A 35 -8.84 14.98 -15.06
C ALA A 35 -8.98 16.38 -14.43
N GLU A 36 -9.11 16.46 -13.10
CA GLU A 36 -9.15 17.74 -12.37
C GLU A 36 -7.86 18.53 -12.51
N ALA A 37 -6.70 17.87 -12.43
CA ALA A 37 -5.42 18.53 -12.67
C ALA A 37 -5.35 19.13 -14.10
N CYS A 38 -5.88 18.44 -15.12
CA CYS A 38 -5.97 18.97 -16.47
C CYS A 38 -6.91 20.18 -16.57
N LYS A 39 -8.08 20.13 -15.92
CA LYS A 39 -9.03 21.25 -15.87
C LYS A 39 -8.38 22.49 -15.24
N ARG A 40 -7.74 22.33 -14.07
CA ARG A 40 -7.05 23.42 -13.37
C ARG A 40 -5.84 23.95 -14.14
N ALA A 41 -5.18 23.12 -14.94
CA ALA A 41 -4.07 23.54 -15.80
C ALA A 41 -4.50 24.27 -17.09
N GLY A 42 -5.81 24.40 -17.34
CA GLY A 42 -6.35 25.11 -18.51
C GLY A 42 -6.28 24.32 -19.82
N TYR A 43 -6.44 23.00 -19.74
CA TYR A 43 -6.74 22.19 -20.92
C TYR A 43 -8.21 22.38 -21.32
N GLU A 44 -8.50 22.26 -22.60
CA GLU A 44 -9.85 22.32 -23.14
C GLU A 44 -10.24 20.93 -23.63
N ALA A 45 -11.44 20.49 -23.29
CA ALA A 45 -11.95 19.21 -23.74
C ALA A 45 -13.45 19.30 -24.01
N LYS A 46 -13.92 18.62 -25.06
CA LYS A 46 -15.34 18.65 -25.46
C LYS A 46 -16.28 18.06 -24.40
N ASN A 47 -15.81 17.08 -23.64
CA ASN A 47 -16.56 16.34 -22.62
C ASN A 47 -15.69 16.11 -21.41
N ASP A 48 -16.31 15.89 -20.24
CA ASP A 48 -15.59 15.64 -19.00
C ASP A 48 -14.68 14.40 -19.04
N LYS A 49 -15.13 13.33 -19.72
CA LYS A 49 -14.35 12.11 -19.93
C LYS A 49 -13.05 12.36 -20.72
N ASN A 50 -13.02 13.37 -21.59
CA ASN A 50 -11.85 13.67 -22.41
C ASN A 50 -10.69 14.24 -21.57
N PHE A 51 -10.96 14.88 -20.42
CA PHE A 51 -9.91 15.32 -19.51
C PHE A 51 -9.14 14.15 -18.90
N SER A 52 -9.83 13.05 -18.59
CA SER A 52 -9.19 11.84 -18.07
C SER A 52 -8.26 11.20 -19.10
N ASP A 53 -8.69 11.14 -20.37
CA ASP A 53 -7.88 10.63 -21.48
C ASP A 53 -6.66 11.53 -21.74
N ILE A 54 -6.84 12.86 -21.77
CA ILE A 54 -5.74 13.82 -21.90
C ILE A 54 -4.72 13.63 -20.76
N GLY A 55 -5.18 13.60 -19.51
CA GLY A 55 -4.32 13.38 -18.36
C GLY A 55 -3.59 12.05 -18.41
N SER A 56 -4.26 10.98 -18.84
CA SER A 56 -3.66 9.68 -19.03
C SER A 56 -2.55 9.73 -20.07
N ARG A 57 -2.81 10.28 -21.27
CA ARG A 57 -1.82 10.45 -22.35
C ARG A 57 -0.61 11.28 -21.93
N LEU A 58 -0.81 12.33 -21.13
CA LEU A 58 0.29 13.15 -20.59
C LEU A 58 1.20 12.36 -19.65
N THR A 59 0.64 11.40 -18.91
CA THR A 59 1.39 10.53 -17.97
C THR A 59 1.97 9.26 -18.61
N VAL A 60 1.73 9.00 -19.90
CA VAL A 60 2.29 7.82 -20.58
C VAL A 60 3.67 8.16 -21.16
N ARG A 61 4.70 7.42 -20.73
CA ARG A 61 6.10 7.62 -21.15
C ARG A 61 6.30 7.48 -22.66
N ARG A 62 5.56 6.59 -23.33
CA ARG A 62 5.59 6.41 -24.79
C ARG A 62 5.13 7.66 -25.56
N HIS A 63 4.15 8.39 -25.02
CA HIS A 63 3.56 9.54 -25.72
C HIS A 63 4.24 10.86 -25.35
N ASN A 64 4.56 11.05 -24.07
CA ASN A 64 5.12 12.27 -23.52
C ASN A 64 6.25 11.96 -22.51
N PRO A 65 7.41 11.46 -22.97
CA PRO A 65 8.50 11.05 -22.06
C PRO A 65 9.05 12.24 -21.24
N HIS A 66 9.05 13.44 -21.82
CA HIS A 66 9.49 14.66 -21.15
C HIS A 66 8.59 15.08 -19.98
N VAL A 67 7.27 14.94 -20.14
CA VAL A 67 6.29 15.22 -19.07
C VAL A 67 6.44 14.22 -17.93
N VAL A 68 6.58 12.94 -18.25
CA VAL A 68 6.77 11.89 -17.24
C VAL A 68 8.11 12.08 -16.50
N LYS A 69 9.19 12.43 -17.21
CA LYS A 69 10.47 12.71 -16.57
C LYS A 69 10.37 13.89 -15.59
N TYR A 70 9.66 14.94 -15.96
CA TYR A 70 9.41 16.06 -15.05
C TYR A 70 8.53 15.67 -13.85
N LEU A 71 7.50 14.85 -14.08
CA LEU A 71 6.66 14.28 -13.02
C LEU A 71 7.49 13.46 -12.02
N ASP A 72 8.35 12.56 -12.51
CA ASP A 72 9.22 11.73 -11.67
C ASP A 72 10.12 12.60 -10.79
N GLN A 73 10.73 13.65 -11.37
CA GLN A 73 11.55 14.61 -10.63
C GLN A 73 10.78 15.36 -9.54
N GLN A 74 9.56 15.82 -9.84
CA GLN A 74 8.75 16.54 -8.86
C GLN A 74 8.26 15.61 -7.74
N LEU A 75 7.92 14.37 -8.06
CA LEU A 75 7.60 13.35 -7.07
C LEU A 75 8.81 13.02 -6.19
N GLU A 76 10.00 12.88 -6.76
CA GLU A 76 11.22 12.66 -5.99
C GLU A 76 11.52 13.84 -5.05
N LYS A 77 11.35 15.08 -5.51
CA LYS A 77 11.47 16.27 -4.65
C LYS A 77 10.44 16.28 -3.52
N ALA A 78 9.19 15.95 -3.82
CA ALA A 78 8.12 15.87 -2.83
C ALA A 78 8.40 14.76 -1.79
N LYS A 79 8.82 13.57 -2.23
CA LYS A 79 9.25 12.46 -1.35
C LYS A 79 10.45 12.84 -0.50
N ALA A 80 11.46 13.45 -1.11
CA ALA A 80 12.68 13.89 -0.44
C ALA A 80 12.41 14.85 0.73
N LYS A 81 11.39 15.70 0.63
CA LYS A 81 10.95 16.56 1.75
C LYS A 81 10.60 15.76 3.00
N TYR A 82 10.02 14.57 2.84
CA TYR A 82 9.60 13.72 3.95
C TYR A 82 10.67 12.72 4.38
N GLU A 83 11.44 12.18 3.44
CA GLU A 83 12.45 11.14 3.67
C GLU A 83 13.82 11.68 4.10
N LYS A 84 14.32 12.75 3.47
CA LYS A 84 15.69 13.25 3.75
C LYS A 84 15.81 13.88 5.14
N ASP A 85 14.71 14.36 5.69
CA ASP A 85 14.69 15.06 6.99
C ASP A 85 14.59 14.10 8.18
N ARG A 86 15.19 12.90 8.06
CA ARG A 86 15.22 11.88 9.12
C ARG A 86 15.84 12.41 10.41
N LEU A 87 16.98 13.10 10.33
CA LEU A 87 17.66 13.67 11.49
C LEU A 87 16.76 14.62 12.29
N ARG A 88 16.02 15.51 11.61
CA ARG A 88 15.09 16.42 12.28
C ARG A 88 13.93 15.67 12.93
N ARG A 89 13.46 14.58 12.33
CA ARG A 89 12.41 13.74 12.94
C ARG A 89 12.91 13.07 14.22
N TYR A 90 14.15 12.55 14.22
CA TYR A 90 14.77 12.02 15.44
C TYR A 90 14.86 13.08 16.54
N LYS A 91 15.45 14.24 16.24
CA LYS A 91 15.57 15.35 17.21
C LYS A 91 14.22 15.85 17.73
N ARG A 92 13.18 15.80 16.89
CA ARG A 92 11.81 16.16 17.31
C ARG A 92 11.23 15.12 18.26
N LEU A 93 11.38 13.83 17.96
CA LEU A 93 10.90 12.76 18.83
C LEU A 93 11.63 12.75 20.17
N GLU A 94 12.95 12.94 20.18
CA GLU A 94 13.76 13.12 21.40
C GLU A 94 13.23 14.30 22.23
N LYS A 95 13.06 15.47 21.62
CA LYS A 95 12.47 16.64 22.31
C LYS A 95 11.06 16.36 22.87
N TYR A 96 10.22 15.60 22.16
CA TYR A 96 8.90 15.24 22.64
C TYR A 96 8.96 14.22 23.79
N ALA A 97 9.92 13.29 23.75
CA ALA A 97 10.17 12.35 24.83
C ALA A 97 10.61 13.09 26.10
N ASP A 98 11.58 14.01 25.98
CA ASP A 98 12.08 14.82 27.10
C ASP A 98 10.99 15.70 27.71
N ALA A 99 10.19 16.37 26.87
CA ALA A 99 9.08 17.20 27.33
C ALA A 99 8.01 16.36 28.04
N ALA A 100 7.62 15.22 27.46
CA ALA A 100 6.66 14.31 28.07
C ALA A 100 7.19 13.72 29.38
N TYR A 101 8.48 13.41 29.47
CA TYR A 101 9.12 12.93 30.69
C TYR A 101 9.12 13.99 31.79
N SER A 102 9.48 15.23 31.45
CA SER A 102 9.40 16.39 32.36
C SER A 102 7.98 16.59 32.90
N ASP A 103 6.96 16.39 32.07
CA ASP A 103 5.55 16.48 32.44
C ASP A 103 5.02 15.22 33.15
N LYS A 104 5.90 14.25 33.47
CA LYS A 104 5.57 12.95 34.09
C LYS A 104 4.61 12.09 33.26
N GLN A 105 4.48 12.36 31.97
CA GLN A 105 3.68 11.58 31.02
C GLN A 105 4.51 10.44 30.41
N TYR A 106 4.83 9.44 31.24
CA TYR A 106 5.73 8.35 30.84
C TYR A 106 5.23 7.54 29.63
N ALA A 107 3.92 7.33 29.50
CA ALA A 107 3.36 6.63 28.34
C ALA A 107 3.65 7.35 27.02
N SER A 108 3.55 8.68 27.01
CA SER A 108 3.85 9.52 25.84
C SER A 108 5.35 9.50 25.52
N ALA A 109 6.21 9.54 26.55
CA ALA A 109 7.66 9.47 26.40
C ALA A 109 8.12 8.11 25.82
N ILE A 110 7.63 7.00 26.38
CA ILE A 110 7.93 5.64 25.89
C ILE A 110 7.46 5.48 24.44
N ASN A 111 6.28 6.00 24.10
CA ASN A 111 5.78 5.96 22.73
C ASN A 111 6.67 6.75 21.76
N ALA A 112 7.16 7.93 22.16
CA ALA A 112 8.07 8.71 21.33
C ALA A 112 9.38 7.96 21.04
N GLU A 113 9.96 7.31 22.06
CA GLU A 113 11.13 6.45 21.93
C GLU A 113 10.87 5.24 21.02
N PHE A 114 9.75 4.54 21.22
CA PHE A 114 9.37 3.41 20.38
C PHE A 114 9.24 3.82 18.91
N ARG A 115 8.58 4.95 18.62
CA ARG A 115 8.48 5.49 17.25
C ARG A 115 9.83 5.91 16.68
N SER A 116 10.75 6.40 17.52
CA SER A 116 12.13 6.70 17.13
C SER A 116 12.87 5.43 16.69
N GLY A 117 12.80 4.35 17.48
CA GLY A 117 13.38 3.07 17.11
C GLY A 117 12.73 2.45 15.87
N GLN A 118 11.42 2.68 15.65
CA GLN A 118 10.74 2.26 14.41
C GLN A 118 11.29 3.03 13.21
N LEU A 119 11.50 4.34 13.33
CA LEU A 119 12.11 5.15 12.27
C LEU A 119 13.54 4.70 11.96
N ALA A 120 14.29 4.25 12.97
CA ALA A 120 15.63 3.66 12.83
C ALA A 120 15.64 2.26 12.21
N GLY A 121 14.47 1.62 12.05
CA GLY A 121 14.39 0.25 11.53
C GLY A 121 14.83 -0.81 12.55
N LEU A 122 14.92 -0.47 13.84
CA LEU A 122 15.26 -1.40 14.91
C LEU A 122 14.14 -2.39 15.19
N TYR A 123 12.89 -1.99 14.91
CA TYR A 123 11.74 -2.87 15.05
C TYR A 123 11.31 -3.40 13.68
N VAL A 124 11.24 -4.72 13.55
CA VAL A 124 10.71 -5.42 12.39
C VAL A 124 9.50 -6.22 12.86
N ASP A 125 8.32 -5.88 12.33
CA ASP A 125 7.11 -6.65 12.57
C ASP A 125 7.08 -7.85 11.61
N LYS A 126 7.20 -9.07 12.15
CA LYS A 126 7.11 -10.31 11.39
C LYS A 126 5.75 -10.94 11.63
N LYS A 127 4.87 -10.85 10.64
CA LYS A 127 3.58 -11.55 10.64
C LYS A 127 3.66 -12.79 9.74
N GLU A 128 3.78 -13.96 10.36
CA GLU A 128 3.70 -15.23 9.64
C GLU A 128 2.24 -15.68 9.54
N VAL A 129 1.72 -15.77 8.31
CA VAL A 129 0.41 -16.39 8.05
C VAL A 129 0.66 -17.84 7.66
N LYS A 130 0.55 -18.75 8.63
CA LYS A 130 0.60 -20.18 8.37
C LYS A 130 -0.73 -20.61 7.74
N VAL A 131 -0.71 -20.90 6.44
CA VAL A 131 -1.81 -21.61 5.78
C VAL A 131 -1.50 -23.09 5.91
N SER A 132 -1.84 -23.69 7.05
CA SER A 132 -1.80 -25.15 7.18
C SER A 132 -2.96 -25.76 6.37
N GLY A 133 -2.62 -26.43 5.27
CA GLY A 133 -3.51 -27.44 4.68
C GLY A 133 -3.78 -28.56 5.70
N LEU A 134 -4.76 -29.43 5.43
CA LEU A 134 -5.12 -30.56 6.32
C LEU A 134 -3.91 -31.45 6.68
N GLU A 135 -2.93 -31.54 5.78
CA GLU A 135 -1.70 -32.32 5.93
C GLU A 135 -0.71 -31.75 6.97
N GLY A 136 -0.86 -30.49 7.38
CA GLY A 136 0.03 -29.81 8.34
C GLY A 136 -0.55 -29.64 9.74
N MET A 137 -1.72 -30.21 10.03
CA MET A 137 -2.37 -30.10 11.33
C MET A 137 -2.01 -31.28 12.23
N SER A 138 -1.77 -31.00 13.51
CA SER A 138 -1.65 -32.07 14.50
C SER A 138 -3.00 -32.79 14.67
N ARG A 139 -2.97 -34.06 15.08
CA ARG A 139 -4.19 -34.87 15.29
C ARG A 139 -5.23 -34.17 16.18
N ALA A 140 -4.79 -33.50 17.24
CA ALA A 140 -5.66 -32.76 18.14
C ALA A 140 -6.32 -31.53 17.50
N GLU A 141 -5.65 -30.87 16.56
CA GLU A 141 -6.22 -29.73 15.82
C GLU A 141 -7.21 -30.21 14.75
N LEU A 142 -6.96 -31.38 14.14
CA LEU A 142 -7.90 -32.02 13.21
C LEU A 142 -9.18 -32.44 13.91
N GLU A 143 -9.09 -33.08 15.08
CA GLU A 143 -10.25 -33.49 15.88
C GLU A 143 -11.12 -32.27 16.27
N LYS A 144 -10.50 -31.15 16.66
CA LYS A 144 -11.22 -29.90 16.95
C LYS A 144 -11.90 -29.32 15.71
N LYS A 145 -11.22 -29.28 14.56
CA LYS A 145 -11.83 -28.79 13.31
C LYS A 145 -12.94 -29.71 12.82
N LEU A 146 -12.81 -31.02 12.98
CA LEU A 146 -13.85 -31.99 12.66
C LEU A 146 -15.07 -31.81 13.57
N ALA A 147 -14.87 -31.58 14.87
CA ALA A 147 -15.97 -31.27 15.78
C ALA A 147 -16.66 -29.95 15.45
N GLU A 148 -15.90 -28.89 15.10
CA GLU A 148 -16.47 -27.62 14.62
C GLU A 148 -17.27 -27.78 13.32
N LEU A 149 -16.78 -28.61 12.39
CA LEU A 149 -17.46 -28.91 11.14
C LEU A 149 -18.72 -29.75 11.36
N SER A 150 -18.66 -30.80 12.21
CA SER A 150 -19.83 -31.58 12.61
C SER A 150 -20.91 -30.67 13.19
N ASN A 151 -20.59 -29.86 14.19
CA ASN A 151 -21.55 -28.94 14.79
C ASN A 151 -22.18 -27.95 13.78
N LYS A 152 -21.42 -27.50 12.76
CA LYS A 152 -21.96 -26.64 11.69
C LYS A 152 -22.82 -27.41 10.68
N ILE A 153 -22.48 -28.66 10.41
CA ILE A 153 -23.20 -29.56 9.50
C ILE A 153 -24.50 -30.06 10.14
N ASP A 154 -24.47 -30.36 11.44
CA ASP A 154 -25.63 -30.78 12.24
C ASP A 154 -26.67 -29.66 12.36
N GLY A 155 -26.24 -28.38 12.27
CA GLY A 155 -27.16 -27.24 12.13
C GLY A 155 -27.87 -27.12 10.78
N PHE A 156 -27.43 -27.88 9.76
CA PHE A 156 -28.02 -27.96 8.42
C PHE A 156 -28.41 -29.40 8.07
N ASN A 157 -29.21 -30.08 8.92
CA ASN A 157 -29.99 -31.28 8.57
C ASN A 157 -29.25 -32.37 7.75
N ALA A 158 -27.98 -32.65 8.03
CA ALA A 158 -27.30 -33.81 7.45
C ALA A 158 -27.28 -34.95 8.47
N LYS A 159 -27.99 -36.04 8.19
CA LYS A 159 -28.03 -37.23 9.04
C LYS A 159 -26.64 -37.88 9.10
N THR A 160 -25.99 -37.84 10.26
CA THR A 160 -24.78 -38.61 10.55
C THR A 160 -25.14 -40.10 10.57
N ILE A 161 -24.50 -40.90 9.70
CA ILE A 161 -24.58 -42.36 9.72
C ILE A 161 -23.40 -42.84 10.55
N GLU A 162 -23.68 -43.35 11.75
CA GLU A 162 -22.70 -44.09 12.54
C GLU A 162 -22.48 -45.45 11.87
N VAL A 163 -21.26 -45.70 11.39
CA VAL A 163 -20.83 -47.02 10.91
C VAL A 163 -19.86 -47.58 11.93
N GLU A 164 -20.31 -48.55 12.72
CA GLU A 164 -19.43 -49.42 13.50
C GLU A 164 -18.70 -50.36 12.53
N PRO A 165 -17.36 -50.48 12.59
CA PRO A 165 -16.65 -51.45 11.77
C PRO A 165 -16.89 -52.87 12.32
N GLU A 166 -17.65 -53.69 11.60
CA GLU A 166 -17.70 -55.13 11.85
C GLU A 166 -16.31 -55.74 11.65
N THR A 167 -15.63 -56.06 12.75
CA THR A 167 -14.44 -56.90 12.75
C THR A 167 -14.82 -58.30 12.31
N LYS A 168 -14.72 -58.60 11.02
CA LYS A 168 -14.68 -59.98 10.54
C LYS A 168 -13.33 -60.58 10.92
N GLU A 169 -13.34 -61.39 11.98
CA GLU A 169 -12.23 -62.28 12.29
C GLU A 169 -12.01 -63.25 11.12
N LEU A 170 -10.83 -63.19 10.52
CA LEU A 170 -10.36 -64.14 9.52
C LEU A 170 -10.10 -65.48 10.23
N SER A 171 -10.95 -66.49 9.98
CA SER A 171 -10.70 -67.86 10.40
C SER A 171 -9.42 -68.39 9.74
N GLN A 172 -8.42 -68.73 10.55
CA GLN A 172 -7.21 -69.39 10.09
C GLN A 172 -7.48 -70.89 9.90
N LYS A 173 -7.08 -71.39 8.71
CA LYS A 173 -7.08 -72.77 8.17
C LYS A 173 -8.37 -73.27 7.52
#